data_AF-A0A5D4GPB5-F1
#
_entry.id   AF-A0A5D4GPB5-F1
#
_cell.length_a   1.000
_cell.length_b   1.000
_cell.length_c   1.000
_cell.angle_alpha   90.00
_cell.angle_beta   90.00
_cell.angle_gamma   90.00
#
_symmetry.space_group_name_H-M   'P 1'
#
loop_
_entity.id
_entity.type
_entity.pdbx_description
1 polymer ?
#
loop_
_entity_poly.entity_id
_entity_poly.type
_entity_poly.pdbx_seq_one_letter_code
_entity_poly.pdbx_strand_id
1 'polypeptide(L)'
;MIKFMVAALWISIATTGAMLYSFQSAQQPEGAAEAEPTAFHGLDYVQTGIISVPVFDHGRVYGYFLARLVFTAEGKRLATLKLPAEALLADQVYTHLYANPEIDFTKRDDLDINAFRESIRAGVNERLGEPLIHEVLVEQIDFLPKDEAGSSKAQPAAAVN
;
A
#
# COMPACT_ATOMS: atom_id res chain seq x y z
N MET A 1 -34.99 -27.60 -34.13
CA MET A 1 -34.25 -27.90 -32.88
C MET A 1 -32.77 -27.51 -32.96
N ILE A 2 -32.00 -27.94 -33.97
CA ILE A 2 -30.53 -27.72 -34.02
C ILE A 2 -30.09 -26.25 -34.13
N LYS A 3 -30.86 -25.41 -34.81
CA LYS A 3 -30.61 -23.96 -34.93
C LYS A 3 -30.59 -23.23 -33.59
N PHE A 4 -31.43 -23.66 -32.64
CA PHE A 4 -31.48 -23.06 -31.30
C PHE A 4 -30.28 -23.47 -30.43
N MET A 5 -29.78 -24.71 -30.59
CA MET A 5 -28.56 -25.12 -29.91
C MET A 5 -27.33 -24.37 -30.41
N VAL A 6 -27.24 -24.13 -31.72
CA VAL A 6 -26.15 -23.33 -32.30
C VAL A 6 -26.22 -21.88 -31.82
N ALA A 7 -27.42 -21.30 -31.72
CA ALA A 7 -27.60 -19.94 -31.20
C ALA A 7 -27.21 -19.81 -29.72
N ALA A 8 -27.60 -20.77 -28.88
CA ALA A 8 -27.24 -20.78 -27.46
C ALA A 8 -25.73 -20.93 -27.24
N LEU A 9 -25.09 -21.81 -28.02
CA LEU A 9 -23.64 -22.00 -27.96
C LEU A 9 -22.89 -20.74 -28.39
N TRP A 10 -23.37 -20.07 -29.45
CA TRP A 10 -22.78 -18.82 -29.92
C TRP A 10 -22.83 -17.71 -28.87
N ILE A 11 -23.97 -17.55 -28.19
CA ILE A 11 -24.14 -16.54 -27.14
C ILE A 11 -23.18 -16.82 -25.97
N SER A 12 -23.03 -18.08 -25.55
CA SER A 12 -22.10 -18.45 -24.47
C SER A 12 -20.64 -18.09 -24.80
N ILE A 13 -20.21 -18.33 -26.04
CA ILE A 13 -18.87 -17.95 -26.51
C ILE A 13 -18.71 -16.43 -26.52
N ALA A 14 -19.71 -15.69 -27.01
CA ALA A 14 -19.68 -14.23 -27.05
C ALA A 14 -19.59 -13.61 -25.64
N THR A 15 -20.37 -14.12 -24.68
CA THR A 15 -20.34 -13.64 -23.29
C THR A 15 -19.01 -13.95 -22.61
N THR A 16 -18.47 -15.15 -22.81
CA THR A 16 -17.17 -15.53 -22.24
C THR A 16 -16.05 -14.68 -22.84
N GLY A 17 -16.07 -14.45 -24.15
CA GLY A 17 -15.12 -13.56 -24.83
C GLY A 17 -15.20 -12.12 -24.33
N ALA A 18 -16.40 -11.57 -24.17
CA ALA A 18 -16.61 -10.23 -23.64
C ALA A 18 -16.13 -10.10 -22.18
N MET A 19 -16.37 -11.12 -21.35
CA MET A 19 -15.90 -11.14 -19.96
C MET A 19 -14.37 -11.19 -19.89
N LEU A 20 -13.73 -12.08 -20.66
CA LEU A 20 -12.27 -12.15 -20.73
C LEU A 20 -11.63 -10.88 -21.30
N TYR A 21 -12.27 -10.26 -22.29
CA TYR A 21 -11.85 -8.97 -22.84
C TYR A 21 -11.99 -7.85 -21.80
N SER A 22 -13.09 -7.82 -21.06
CA SER A 22 -13.28 -6.84 -19.98
C SER A 22 -12.26 -7.02 -18.86
N PHE A 23 -11.95 -8.26 -18.46
CA PHE A 23 -10.88 -8.52 -17.49
C PHE A 23 -9.49 -8.11 -18.01
N GLN A 24 -9.18 -8.39 -19.28
CA GLN A 24 -7.92 -7.94 -19.88
C GLN A 24 -7.86 -6.42 -20.03
N SER A 25 -8.96 -5.77 -20.42
CA SER A 25 -9.05 -4.31 -20.55
C SER A 25 -9.05 -3.60 -19.21
N ALA A 26 -9.57 -4.21 -18.14
CA ALA A 26 -9.48 -3.69 -16.77
C ALA A 26 -8.10 -3.92 -16.14
N GLN A 27 -7.34 -4.90 -16.66
CA GLN A 27 -5.92 -5.10 -16.32
C GLN A 27 -4.99 -4.24 -17.17
N GLN A 28 -5.45 -3.75 -18.33
CA GLN A 28 -4.78 -2.65 -18.99
C GLN A 28 -5.00 -1.39 -18.14
N PRO A 29 -3.94 -0.67 -17.75
CA PRO A 29 -4.10 0.56 -17.01
C PRO A 29 -4.90 1.55 -17.87
N GLU A 30 -6.13 1.87 -17.45
CA GLU A 30 -6.87 3.02 -17.98
C GLU A 30 -6.07 4.28 -17.67
N GLY A 31 -5.32 4.78 -18.65
CA GLY A 31 -4.51 5.98 -18.46
C GLY A 31 -3.40 6.21 -19.47
N ALA A 32 -3.62 5.92 -20.75
CA ALA A 32 -2.84 6.56 -21.82
C ALA A 32 -3.62 7.77 -22.35
N ALA A 33 -3.93 8.72 -21.48
CA ALA A 33 -4.14 10.10 -21.90
C ALA A 33 -2.77 10.77 -21.75
N GLU A 34 -2.25 11.37 -22.83
CA GLU A 34 -1.00 12.13 -22.92
C GLU A 34 -0.47 12.60 -21.54
N ALA A 35 0.49 11.85 -20.99
CA ALA A 35 1.33 12.34 -19.90
C ALA A 35 2.75 12.37 -20.44
N GLU A 36 3.29 13.60 -20.49
CA GLU A 36 4.70 13.94 -20.69
C GLU A 36 5.65 12.90 -20.07
N PRO A 37 6.87 12.72 -20.63
CA PRO A 37 7.74 11.58 -20.30
C PRO A 37 7.91 11.45 -18.79
N THR A 38 7.14 10.56 -18.19
CA THR A 38 7.17 10.35 -16.75
C THR A 38 8.48 9.65 -16.45
N ALA A 39 9.27 10.22 -15.55
CA ALA A 39 10.62 9.79 -15.17
C ALA A 39 10.69 8.40 -14.49
N PHE A 40 9.69 7.53 -14.72
CA PHE A 40 9.44 6.30 -13.99
C PHE A 40 9.37 5.04 -14.88
N HIS A 41 9.82 5.13 -16.14
CA HIS A 41 9.91 3.95 -17.02
C HIS A 41 10.87 2.89 -16.42
N GLY A 42 10.31 1.75 -16.01
CA GLY A 42 11.07 0.60 -15.50
C GLY A 42 11.04 0.38 -13.99
N LEU A 43 10.29 1.21 -13.25
CA LEU A 43 10.10 1.06 -11.81
C LEU A 43 8.75 0.41 -11.51
N ASP A 44 8.76 -0.60 -10.64
CA ASP A 44 7.56 -1.24 -10.13
C ASP A 44 7.07 -0.49 -8.89
N TYR A 45 5.76 -0.26 -8.83
CA TYR A 45 5.09 0.28 -7.65
C TYR A 45 4.70 -0.88 -6.74
N VAL A 46 5.29 -0.92 -5.55
CA VAL A 46 5.05 -1.99 -4.57
C VAL A 46 4.35 -1.39 -3.35
N GLN A 47 3.14 -1.86 -3.09
CA GLN A 47 2.38 -1.51 -1.89
C GLN A 47 2.76 -2.43 -0.73
N THR A 48 3.04 -1.83 0.42
CA THR A 48 3.30 -2.57 1.67
C THR A 48 2.01 -3.01 2.35
N GLY A 49 2.12 -4.03 3.20
CA GLY A 49 1.08 -4.33 4.19
C GLY A 49 0.91 -3.20 5.22
N ILE A 50 -0.14 -3.27 6.04
CA ILE A 50 -0.32 -2.30 7.13
C ILE A 50 0.78 -2.54 8.18
N ILE A 51 1.64 -1.54 8.35
CA ILE A 51 2.67 -1.49 9.38
C ILE A 51 2.00 -0.94 10.65
N SER A 52 1.92 -1.77 11.68
CA SER A 52 1.38 -1.39 12.98
C SER A 52 2.52 -1.18 13.97
N VAL A 53 2.59 0.01 14.56
CA VAL A 53 3.60 0.39 15.56
C VAL A 53 2.89 0.78 16.85
N PRO A 54 3.14 0.10 17.98
CA PRO A 54 2.55 0.49 19.25
C PRO A 54 3.11 1.84 19.68
N VAL A 55 2.25 2.73 20.17
CA VAL A 55 2.62 3.99 20.80
C VAL A 55 2.48 3.82 22.30
N PHE A 56 3.56 4.09 23.03
CA PHE A 56 3.60 3.97 24.49
C PHE A 56 3.41 5.33 25.15
N ASP A 57 2.65 5.34 26.24
CA ASP A 57 2.54 6.48 27.15
C ASP A 57 2.64 5.98 28.60
N HIS A 58 3.53 6.58 29.38
CA HIS A 58 3.77 6.24 30.80
C HIS A 58 3.88 4.73 31.08
N GLY A 59 4.58 3.98 30.21
CA GLY A 59 4.80 2.53 30.36
C GLY A 59 3.60 1.64 29.99
N ARG A 60 2.56 2.20 29.36
CA ARG A 60 1.41 1.45 28.82
C ARG A 60 1.24 1.74 27.34
N VAL A 61 0.71 0.76 26.59
CA VAL A 61 0.32 0.98 25.19
C VAL A 61 -0.91 1.91 25.18
N TYR A 62 -0.75 3.08 24.58
CA TYR A 62 -1.78 4.09 24.40
C TYR A 62 -2.62 3.81 23.15
N GLY A 63 -1.97 3.40 22.06
CA GLY A 63 -2.62 3.03 20.81
C GLY A 63 -1.64 2.45 19.80
N TYR A 64 -2.07 2.34 18.56
CA TYR A 64 -1.27 1.85 17.44
C TYR A 64 -1.25 2.88 16.32
N PHE A 65 -0.05 3.28 15.92
CA PHE A 65 0.16 4.00 14.67
C PHE A 65 0.13 2.99 13.53
N LEU A 66 -0.73 3.22 12.55
CA LEU A 66 -0.91 2.38 11.38
C LEU A 66 -0.43 3.15 10.16
N ALA A 67 0.48 2.55 9.39
CA ALA A 67 0.94 3.13 8.13
C ALA A 67 0.89 2.11 7.01
N ARG A 68 0.46 2.56 5.84
CA ARG A 68 0.61 1.85 4.57
C ARG A 68 1.41 2.73 3.64
N LEU A 69 2.50 2.16 3.13
CA LEU A 69 3.44 2.84 2.24
C LEU A 69 3.41 2.19 0.86
N VAL A 70 3.67 3.00 -0.17
CA VAL A 70 3.99 2.52 -1.51
C VAL A 70 5.40 2.95 -1.82
N PHE A 71 6.19 2.10 -2.46
CA PHE A 71 7.52 2.49 -2.89
C PHE A 71 7.77 2.08 -4.34
N THR A 72 8.70 2.79 -4.98
CA THR A 72 9.13 2.50 -6.35
C THR A 72 10.55 1.96 -6.35
N ALA A 73 10.74 0.84 -7.06
CA ALA A 73 12.04 0.22 -7.22
C ALA A 73 12.08 -0.67 -8.47
N GLU A 74 13.28 -0.99 -8.96
CA GLU A 74 13.45 -1.91 -10.08
C GLU A 74 13.10 -3.36 -9.67
N GLY A 75 12.03 -3.93 -10.24
CA GLY A 75 11.52 -5.25 -9.84
C GLY A 75 12.53 -6.40 -9.91
N LYS A 76 13.40 -6.41 -10.93
CA LYS A 76 14.46 -7.42 -11.08
C LYS A 76 15.46 -7.37 -9.93
N ARG A 77 15.78 -6.17 -9.45
CA ARG A 77 16.72 -5.97 -8.35
C ARG A 77 16.07 -6.26 -7.01
N LEU A 78 14.81 -5.85 -6.82
CA LEU A 78 14.00 -6.23 -5.66
C LEU A 78 13.97 -7.75 -5.45
N ALA A 79 13.76 -8.52 -6.52
CA ALA A 79 13.72 -9.99 -6.46
C ALA A 79 15.07 -10.64 -6.11
N THR A 80 16.17 -9.90 -6.24
CA THR A 80 17.53 -10.39 -5.93
C THR A 80 17.90 -10.15 -4.46
N LEU A 81 17.12 -9.33 -3.74
CA LEU A 81 17.36 -9.05 -2.34
C LEU A 81 17.18 -10.30 -1.47
N LYS A 82 18.13 -10.53 -0.57
CA LYS A 82 18.05 -11.61 0.43
C LYS A 82 17.06 -11.30 1.56
N LEU A 83 16.82 -10.01 1.80
CA LEU A 83 15.90 -9.51 2.82
C LEU A 83 14.77 -8.73 2.14
N PRO A 84 13.49 -8.98 2.46
CA PRO A 84 12.38 -8.27 1.83
C PRO A 84 12.49 -6.76 2.10
N ALA A 85 12.37 -5.95 1.04
CA ALA A 85 12.38 -4.49 1.17
C ALA A 85 11.27 -3.98 2.10
N GLU A 86 10.11 -4.64 2.12
CA GLU A 86 9.00 -4.33 3.02
C GLU A 86 9.37 -4.47 4.50
N ALA A 87 10.18 -5.48 4.85
CA ALA A 87 10.64 -5.66 6.23
C ALA A 87 11.60 -4.54 6.66
N LEU A 88 12.46 -4.08 5.73
CA LEU A 88 13.33 -2.93 5.96
C LEU A 88 12.55 -1.63 6.11
N LEU A 89 11.53 -1.42 5.26
CA LEU A 89 10.62 -0.29 5.37
C LEU A 89 9.91 -0.28 6.73
N ALA A 90 9.37 -1.42 7.17
CA ALA A 90 8.73 -1.54 8.48
C ALA A 90 9.71 -1.20 9.61
N ASP A 91 10.93 -1.74 9.59
CA ASP A 91 11.98 -1.43 10.57
C ASP A 91 12.33 0.06 10.61
N GLN A 92 12.37 0.73 9.45
CA GLN A 92 12.62 2.17 9.38
C GLN A 92 11.43 3.00 9.87
N VAL A 93 10.19 2.57 9.64
CA VAL A 93 9.01 3.20 10.24
C VAL A 93 9.08 3.13 11.77
N TYR A 94 9.41 1.96 12.32
CA TYR A 94 9.65 1.81 13.77
C TYR A 94 10.77 2.73 14.24
N THR A 95 11.92 2.71 13.57
CA THR A 95 13.07 3.54 13.94
C THR A 95 12.70 5.03 13.95
N HIS A 96 12.02 5.51 12.92
CA HIS A 96 11.62 6.91 12.81
C HIS A 96 10.62 7.32 13.90
N LEU A 97 9.62 6.49 14.20
CA LEU A 97 8.62 6.78 15.22
C LEU A 97 9.23 6.82 16.63
N TYR A 98 10.18 5.93 16.93
CA TYR A 98 10.81 5.89 18.25
C TYR A 98 12.01 6.83 18.41
N ALA A 99 12.64 7.26 17.32
CA ALA A 99 13.74 8.23 17.34
C ALA A 99 13.28 9.67 17.62
N ASN A 100 11.98 9.96 17.44
CA ASN A 100 11.41 11.29 17.61
C ASN A 100 10.38 11.33 18.76
N PRO A 101 10.83 11.28 20.03
CA PRO A 101 9.94 11.24 21.20
C PRO A 101 9.16 12.54 21.42
N GLU A 102 9.52 13.63 20.73
CA GLU A 102 8.84 14.93 20.84
C GLU A 102 7.59 15.04 19.94
N ILE A 103 7.39 14.12 19.00
CA ILE A 103 6.22 14.15 18.12
C ILE A 103 5.02 13.61 18.88
N ASP A 104 4.03 14.47 19.11
CA ASP A 104 2.73 14.04 19.61
C ASP A 104 1.94 13.39 18.48
N PHE A 105 2.04 12.06 18.37
CA PHE A 105 1.37 11.27 17.33
C PHE A 105 -0.17 11.30 17.43
N THR A 106 -0.73 11.93 18.46
CA THR A 106 -2.17 12.20 18.57
C THR A 106 -2.59 13.47 17.83
N LYS A 107 -1.63 14.32 17.45
CA LYS A 107 -1.85 15.57 16.71
C LYS A 107 -1.27 15.45 15.31
N ARG A 108 -2.15 15.58 14.30
CA ARG A 108 -1.75 15.51 12.88
C ARG A 108 -0.80 16.63 12.46
N ASP A 109 -0.87 17.79 13.09
CA ASP A 109 -0.12 18.99 12.69
C ASP A 109 1.38 18.90 12.99
N ASP A 110 1.79 18.00 13.90
CA ASP A 110 3.19 17.83 14.30
C ASP A 110 3.94 16.79 13.44
N LEU A 111 3.25 16.09 12.53
CA LEU A 111 3.85 15.06 11.68
C LEU A 111 4.24 15.61 10.29
N ASP A 112 5.53 15.84 10.08
CA ASP A 112 6.06 16.17 8.75
C ASP A 112 6.14 14.92 7.85
N ILE A 113 5.15 14.77 6.98
CA ILE A 113 5.04 13.66 6.03
C ILE A 113 6.19 13.65 4.99
N ASN A 114 6.77 14.81 4.67
CA ASN A 114 7.90 14.90 3.75
C ASN A 114 9.18 14.40 4.43
N ALA A 115 9.44 14.86 5.65
CA ALA A 115 10.57 14.38 6.43
C ALA A 115 10.46 12.87 6.74
N PHE A 116 9.25 12.40 7.05
CA PHE A 116 8.96 10.99 7.31
C PHE A 116 9.32 10.10 6.11
N ARG A 117 8.76 10.37 4.93
CA ARG A 117 9.01 9.55 3.73
C ARG A 117 10.47 9.59 3.29
N GLU A 118 11.14 10.73 3.44
CA GLU A 118 12.54 10.90 3.09
C GLU A 118 13.45 10.13 4.05
N SER A 119 13.20 10.23 5.36
CA SER A 119 13.92 9.48 6.39
C SER A 119 13.82 7.97 6.15
N ILE A 120 12.63 7.47 5.80
CA ILE A 120 12.42 6.06 5.49
C ILE A 120 13.19 5.65 4.23
N ARG A 121 13.06 6.41 3.13
CA ARG A 121 13.79 6.14 1.89
C ARG A 121 15.30 6.09 2.12
N ALA A 122 15.84 7.09 2.82
CA ALA A 122 17.25 7.19 3.12
C ALA A 122 17.75 6.02 3.97
N GLY A 123 17.05 5.71 5.07
CA GLY A 123 17.43 4.62 5.97
C GLY A 123 17.36 3.24 5.33
N VAL A 124 16.39 3.00 4.44
CA VAL A 124 16.30 1.73 3.69
C VAL A 124 17.45 1.62 2.69
N ASN A 125 17.71 2.66 1.89
CA ASN A 125 18.81 2.63 0.91
C ASN A 125 20.19 2.51 1.58
N GLU A 126 20.39 3.16 2.74
CA GLU A 126 21.62 3.02 3.53
C GLU A 126 21.83 1.57 3.98
N ARG A 127 20.78 0.92 4.47
CA ARG A 127 20.83 -0.49 4.89
C ARG A 127 21.00 -1.47 3.73
N LEU A 128 20.46 -1.14 2.56
CA LEU A 128 20.67 -1.90 1.34
C LEU A 128 22.07 -1.69 0.77
N GLY A 129 22.74 -0.59 1.12
CA GLY A 129 24.04 -0.20 0.59
C GLY A 129 24.00 0.29 -0.86
N GLU A 130 22.79 0.51 -1.41
CA GLU A 130 22.57 0.95 -2.78
C GLU A 130 21.26 1.74 -2.89
N PRO A 131 21.18 2.71 -3.84
CA PRO A 131 19.97 3.49 -4.06
C PRO A 131 18.96 2.70 -4.89
N LEU A 132 18.29 1.72 -4.26
CA LEU A 132 17.30 0.87 -4.92
C LEU A 132 15.87 1.40 -4.80
N ILE A 133 15.54 2.04 -3.66
CA ILE A 133 14.25 2.67 -3.43
C ILE A 133 14.31 4.10 -3.96
N HIS A 134 13.56 4.39 -5.03
CA HIS A 134 13.55 5.71 -5.65
C HIS A 134 12.56 6.64 -4.98
N GLU A 135 11.33 6.17 -4.75
CA GLU A 135 10.31 6.93 -4.04
C GLU A 135 9.60 6.12 -2.98
N VAL A 136 9.19 6.82 -1.92
CA VAL A 136 8.29 6.30 -0.88
C VAL A 136 7.14 7.28 -0.80
N LEU A 137 5.94 6.74 -0.97
CA LEU A 137 4.67 7.43 -0.85
C LEU A 137 3.94 6.89 0.37
N VAL A 138 3.21 7.79 1.02
CA VAL A 138 2.29 7.42 2.08
C VAL A 138 0.92 7.20 1.44
N GLU A 139 0.43 5.96 1.50
CA GLU A 139 -0.93 5.64 1.06
C GLU A 139 -1.95 5.94 2.15
N GLN A 140 -1.62 5.55 3.38
CA GLN A 140 -2.51 5.67 4.53
C GLN A 140 -1.70 5.83 5.81
N ILE A 141 -2.12 6.77 6.67
CA ILE A 141 -1.66 6.89 8.05
C ILE A 141 -2.88 7.06 8.93
N ASP A 142 -3.01 6.20 9.93
CA ASP A 142 -4.04 6.26 10.95
C ASP A 142 -3.46 6.05 12.34
N PHE A 143 -4.22 6.48 13.33
CA PHE A 143 -3.96 6.20 14.72
C PHE A 143 -5.16 5.47 15.30
N LEU A 144 -4.93 4.28 15.86
CA LEU A 144 -5.95 3.46 16.50
C LEU A 144 -5.74 3.44 18.01
N PRO A 145 -6.58 4.12 18.80
CA PRO A 145 -6.56 4.04 20.25
C PRO A 145 -6.74 2.60 20.73
N LYS A 146 -6.08 2.23 21.84
CA LYS A 146 -6.13 0.84 22.36
C LYS A 146 -7.55 0.38 22.72
N ASP A 147 -8.38 1.30 23.19
CA ASP A 147 -9.79 1.08 23.51
C ASP A 147 -10.65 0.75 22.29
N GLU A 148 -10.32 1.29 21.11
CA GLU A 148 -10.98 0.95 19.85
C GLU A 148 -10.46 -0.35 19.24
N ALA A 149 -9.17 -0.69 19.46
CA ALA A 149 -8.55 -1.90 18.94
C ALA A 149 -9.17 -3.22 19.45
N GLY A 150 -9.90 -3.17 20.58
CA GLY A 150 -10.63 -4.32 21.15
C GLY A 150 -12.11 -4.39 20.76
N SER A 151 -12.66 -3.35 20.13
CA SER A 151 -14.07 -3.23 19.80
C SER A 151 -14.31 -3.24 18.30
N SER A 152 -13.89 -4.31 17.62
CA SER A 152 -14.58 -4.73 16.40
C SER A 152 -15.97 -5.27 16.81
N LYS A 153 -16.88 -4.36 17.18
CA LYS A 153 -18.30 -4.66 17.06
C LYS A 153 -18.55 -4.64 15.57
N ALA A 154 -18.65 -5.83 14.98
CA ALA A 154 -19.22 -6.02 13.65
C ALA A 154 -20.44 -5.12 13.52
N GLN A 155 -20.33 -4.08 12.69
CA GLN A 155 -21.44 -3.24 12.31
C GLN A 155 -22.50 -4.18 11.70
N PRO A 156 -23.66 -4.42 12.33
CA PRO A 156 -24.71 -5.13 11.63
C PRO A 156 -25.12 -4.21 10.48
N ALA A 157 -25.10 -4.76 9.27
CA ALA A 157 -25.61 -4.08 8.08
C ALA A 157 -26.98 -3.49 8.42
N ALA A 158 -27.05 -2.16 8.48
CA ALA A 158 -28.32 -1.47 8.69
C ALA A 158 -29.23 -1.82 7.52
N ALA A 159 -30.31 -2.55 7.82
CA ALA A 159 -31.37 -2.81 6.88
C ALA A 159 -31.92 -1.48 6.38
N VAL A 160 -31.83 -1.28 5.07
CA VAL A 160 -32.49 -0.21 4.34
C VAL A 160 -34.00 -0.43 4.49
N ASN A 161 -34.70 0.58 5.01
CA ASN A 161 -36.15 0.74 4.90
C ASN A 161 -36.41 1.89 3.93
#